data_AF-A0A821DYW5-F1
#
_entry.id   AF-A0A821DYW5-F1
#
_cell.length_a   1.000
_cell.length_b   1.000
_cell.length_c   1.000
_cell.angle_alpha   90.00
_cell.angle_beta   90.00
_cell.angle_gamma   90.00
#
_symmetry.space_group_name_H-M   'P 1'
#
loop_
_entity.id
_entity.type
_entity.pdbx_description
1 polymer ?
#
loop_
_entity_poly.entity_id
_entity_poly.type
_entity_poly.pdbx_seq_one_letter_code
_entity_poly.pdbx_strand_id
1 'polypeptide(L)'
;DLPVYKRKLFEMPDLKKLQTYGMPENPDEVANFTFINNGTDQFNIETEGAHLKAIHTPGHTTDHLCFWLEEEQALFSGDTVLGQGTTEFEDLYDYLNSLKLILKMSPKRIYPGHGPVVENPQQTLEHYISHRQQRNNQILDALKQSNDGLDPNEITKIVYTDLPEGLFHAACHNVCNHLQMLEKENLVCKF
;
A
#
# COMPACT_ATOMS: atom_id res chain seq x y z
N ASP A 1 22.40 20.26 -40.62
CA ASP A 1 22.34 18.90 -40.06
C ASP A 1 22.14 18.93 -38.56
N LEU A 2 21.14 18.21 -38.05
CA LEU A 2 20.89 18.09 -36.62
C LEU A 2 21.84 17.03 -36.02
N PRO A 3 22.40 17.26 -34.82
CA PRO A 3 23.23 16.27 -34.16
C PRO A 3 22.40 15.04 -33.76
N VAL A 4 22.94 13.85 -34.01
CA VAL A 4 22.31 12.56 -33.70
C VAL A 4 23.09 11.91 -32.55
N TYR A 5 22.39 11.44 -31.53
CA TYR A 5 22.99 10.64 -30.45
C TYR A 5 22.54 9.18 -30.56
N LYS A 6 23.42 8.24 -30.21
CA LYS A 6 23.06 6.82 -30.07
C LYS A 6 22.61 6.57 -28.63
N ARG A 7 21.32 6.26 -28.43
CA ARG A 7 20.82 5.72 -27.17
C ARG A 7 21.41 4.31 -27.01
N LYS A 8 22.31 4.11 -26.06
CA LYS A 8 22.67 2.74 -25.63
C LYS A 8 21.44 2.21 -24.89
N LEU A 9 20.64 1.39 -25.56
CA LEU A 9 19.58 0.65 -24.90
C LEU A 9 20.27 -0.25 -23.85
N PHE A 10 19.76 -0.24 -22.63
CA PHE A 10 20.16 -1.20 -21.62
C PHE A 10 20.00 -2.60 -22.23
N GLU A 11 21.08 -3.38 -22.31
CA GLU A 11 20.97 -4.78 -22.70
C GLU A 11 20.14 -5.44 -21.61
N MET A 12 18.90 -5.81 -21.92
CA MET A 12 18.09 -6.53 -20.97
C MET A 12 18.83 -7.83 -20.62
N PRO A 13 19.06 -8.10 -19.32
CA PRO A 13 19.61 -9.37 -18.91
C PRO A 13 18.71 -10.49 -19.45
N ASP A 14 19.30 -11.64 -19.75
CA ASP A 14 18.55 -12.83 -20.11
C ASP A 14 17.61 -13.19 -18.96
N LEU A 15 16.34 -12.79 -19.07
CA LEU A 15 15.35 -12.94 -18.00
C LEU A 15 15.17 -14.40 -17.59
N LYS A 16 15.51 -15.36 -18.46
CA LYS A 16 15.47 -16.80 -18.17
C LYS A 16 16.57 -17.26 -17.21
N LYS A 17 17.61 -16.45 -17.03
CA LYS A 17 18.71 -16.72 -16.10
C LYS A 17 18.55 -15.98 -14.77
N LEU A 18 17.55 -15.11 -14.66
CA LEU A 18 17.25 -14.43 -13.41
C LEU A 18 16.45 -15.35 -12.51
N GLN A 19 16.80 -15.37 -11.23
CA GLN A 19 15.93 -15.97 -10.23
C GLN A 19 14.69 -15.09 -10.09
N THR A 20 13.52 -15.64 -10.39
CA THR A 20 12.23 -14.95 -10.31
C THR A 20 11.61 -15.19 -8.94
N TYR A 21 11.12 -14.13 -8.31
CA TYR A 21 10.37 -14.17 -7.06
C TYR A 21 9.00 -13.52 -7.32
N GLY A 22 7.91 -14.14 -6.85
CA GLY A 22 6.54 -13.66 -7.10
C GLY A 22 5.49 -14.54 -6.42
N MET A 23 4.21 -14.36 -6.76
CA MET A 23 3.17 -15.36 -6.45
C MET A 23 3.03 -16.35 -7.60
N PRO A 24 2.81 -17.65 -7.32
CA PRO A 24 2.48 -18.61 -8.36
C PRO A 24 1.14 -18.27 -9.00
N GLU A 25 1.05 -18.34 -10.34
CA GLU A 25 -0.22 -18.27 -11.06
C GLU A 25 -1.12 -19.49 -10.73
N ASN A 26 -0.50 -20.62 -10.35
CA ASN A 26 -1.18 -21.85 -9.94
C ASN A 26 -0.88 -22.19 -8.46
N PRO A 27 -1.89 -22.30 -7.59
CA PRO A 27 -1.72 -22.70 -6.20
C PRO A 27 -1.14 -24.10 -5.97
N ASP A 28 -0.84 -24.88 -7.01
CA ASP A 28 -0.09 -26.14 -6.91
C ASP A 28 1.43 -25.97 -7.16
N GLU A 29 1.89 -24.79 -7.63
CA GLU A 29 3.31 -24.49 -7.89
C GLU A 29 4.08 -23.92 -6.68
N VAL A 30 3.39 -23.82 -5.54
CA VAL A 30 3.84 -23.28 -4.22
C VAL A 30 5.20 -23.83 -3.79
N ALA A 31 5.52 -25.07 -4.17
CA ALA A 31 6.77 -25.74 -3.81
C ALA A 31 8.04 -25.01 -4.28
N ASN A 32 7.94 -24.12 -5.28
CA ASN A 32 9.07 -23.34 -5.79
C ASN A 32 9.13 -21.90 -5.26
N PHE A 33 8.23 -21.52 -4.36
CA PHE A 33 8.10 -20.16 -3.85
C PHE A 33 8.51 -20.07 -2.38
N THR A 34 9.29 -19.04 -2.06
CA THR A 34 9.55 -18.65 -0.66
C THR A 34 8.53 -17.59 -0.26
N PHE A 35 7.61 -17.97 0.62
CA PHE A 35 6.65 -17.04 1.19
C PHE A 35 7.34 -16.19 2.25
N ILE A 36 7.14 -14.89 2.18
CA ILE A 36 7.64 -13.94 3.18
C ILE A 36 6.46 -13.57 4.05
N ASN A 37 6.36 -14.14 5.25
CA ASN A 37 5.32 -13.80 6.20
C ASN A 37 5.71 -12.60 7.06
N ASN A 38 4.70 -11.78 7.30
CA ASN A 38 4.71 -10.52 8.02
C ASN A 38 5.67 -10.48 9.24
N GLY A 39 6.79 -9.78 9.08
CA GLY A 39 7.71 -9.40 10.16
C GLY A 39 8.65 -10.50 10.71
N THR A 40 8.55 -11.76 10.28
CA THR A 40 9.45 -12.84 10.73
C THR A 40 10.39 -13.33 9.64
N ASP A 41 9.94 -13.30 8.39
CA ASP A 41 10.71 -13.87 7.29
C ASP A 41 11.55 -12.75 6.65
N GLN A 42 12.87 -12.90 6.65
CA GLN A 42 13.80 -11.97 6.00
C GLN A 42 14.30 -12.62 4.71
N PHE A 43 13.84 -12.12 3.58
CA PHE A 43 14.43 -12.46 2.29
C PHE A 43 15.39 -11.34 1.89
N ASN A 44 16.68 -11.67 1.88
CA ASN A 44 17.77 -10.73 1.57
C ASN A 44 18.15 -10.88 0.10
N ILE A 45 18.27 -9.74 -0.59
CA ILE A 45 18.78 -9.62 -1.95
C ILE A 45 20.06 -8.79 -1.87
N GLU A 46 21.16 -9.34 -2.36
CA GLU A 46 22.48 -8.73 -2.24
C GLU A 46 23.09 -8.49 -3.63
N THR A 47 23.73 -7.34 -3.79
CA THR A 47 24.59 -7.04 -4.93
C THR A 47 25.77 -6.18 -4.47
N GLU A 48 26.73 -5.92 -5.36
CA GLU A 48 27.87 -5.08 -5.03
C GLU A 48 27.39 -3.68 -4.60
N GLY A 49 27.58 -3.37 -3.32
CA GLY A 49 27.25 -2.06 -2.73
C GLY A 49 25.79 -1.86 -2.32
N ALA A 50 24.95 -2.89 -2.32
CA ALA A 50 23.56 -2.77 -1.84
C ALA A 50 23.03 -4.07 -1.22
N HIS A 51 22.40 -3.93 -0.04
CA HIS A 51 21.67 -5.00 0.65
C HIS A 51 20.19 -4.60 0.78
N LEU A 52 19.32 -5.37 0.14
CA LEU A 52 17.87 -5.18 0.19
C LEU A 52 17.22 -6.27 1.03
N LYS A 53 16.38 -5.86 1.97
CA LYS A 53 15.49 -6.75 2.72
C LYS A 53 14.07 -6.61 2.20
N ALA A 54 13.51 -7.70 1.70
CA ALA A 54 12.10 -7.73 1.35
C ALA A 54 11.23 -7.78 2.61
N ILE A 55 10.17 -6.97 2.62
CA ILE A 55 9.27 -6.79 3.76
C ILE A 55 7.85 -6.92 3.24
N HIS A 56 7.14 -7.93 3.72
CA HIS A 56 5.73 -8.09 3.41
C HIS A 56 4.92 -6.95 4.01
N THR A 57 4.21 -6.24 3.14
CA THR A 57 3.46 -5.02 3.46
C THR A 57 2.08 -5.10 2.80
N PRO A 58 1.25 -6.09 3.18
CA PRO A 58 -0.04 -6.31 2.55
C PRO A 58 -0.98 -5.12 2.77
N GLY A 59 -2.00 -5.03 1.92
CA GLY A 59 -3.08 -4.08 2.04
C GLY A 59 -3.33 -3.33 0.74
N HIS A 60 -2.27 -2.85 0.06
CA HIS A 60 -2.41 -2.37 -1.32
C HIS A 60 -2.85 -3.54 -2.22
N THR A 61 -2.07 -4.62 -2.18
CA THR A 61 -2.44 -5.96 -2.62
C THR A 61 -2.08 -6.97 -1.52
N THR A 62 -2.62 -8.18 -1.59
CA THR A 62 -2.34 -9.23 -0.60
C THR A 62 -0.87 -9.70 -0.59
N ASP A 63 -0.17 -9.57 -1.71
CA ASP A 63 1.21 -10.00 -1.94
C ASP A 63 2.24 -8.85 -1.92
N HIS A 64 1.82 -7.62 -1.59
CA HIS A 64 2.67 -6.45 -1.71
C HIS A 64 3.94 -6.53 -0.85
N LEU A 65 5.09 -6.21 -1.45
CA LEU A 65 6.39 -6.13 -0.79
C LEU A 65 6.95 -4.70 -0.85
N CYS A 66 7.51 -4.24 0.26
CA CYS A 66 8.45 -3.13 0.28
C CYS A 66 9.88 -3.69 0.37
N PHE A 67 10.88 -2.92 -0.08
CA PHE A 67 12.28 -3.32 0.04
C PHE A 67 13.06 -2.28 0.84
N TRP A 68 13.73 -2.72 1.91
CA TRP A 68 14.58 -1.88 2.74
C TRP A 68 16.03 -1.95 2.27
N LEU A 69 16.58 -0.80 1.88
CA LEU A 69 17.98 -0.61 1.55
C LEU A 69 18.77 -0.22 2.79
N GLU A 70 19.64 -1.10 3.24
CA GLU A 70 20.36 -0.93 4.51
C GLU A 70 21.30 0.28 4.50
N GLU A 71 22.06 0.46 3.43
CA GLU A 71 23.11 1.47 3.32
C GLU A 71 22.57 2.89 3.43
N GLU A 72 21.37 3.13 2.89
CA GLU A 72 20.74 4.45 2.91
C GLU A 72 19.70 4.60 4.04
N GLN A 73 19.36 3.50 4.73
CA GLN A 73 18.17 3.41 5.57
C GLN A 73 16.92 3.92 4.84
N ALA A 74 16.77 3.46 3.60
CA ALA A 74 15.73 3.90 2.68
C ALA A 74 14.78 2.76 2.35
N LEU A 75 13.55 3.09 1.97
CA LEU A 75 12.53 2.12 1.59
C LEU A 75 12.11 2.32 0.14
N PHE A 76 12.12 1.26 -0.65
CA PHE A 76 11.36 1.18 -1.89
C PHE A 76 9.94 0.73 -1.54
N SER A 77 8.97 1.64 -1.62
CA SER A 77 7.62 1.40 -1.08
C SER A 77 6.62 0.82 -2.07
N GLY A 78 7.00 0.69 -3.34
CA GLY A 78 6.03 0.35 -4.40
C GLY A 78 4.83 1.30 -4.34
N ASP A 79 3.64 0.72 -4.29
CA ASP A 79 2.37 1.47 -4.24
C ASP A 79 1.80 1.60 -2.83
N THR A 80 2.52 1.13 -1.79
CA THR A 80 2.10 1.32 -0.40
C THR A 80 2.18 2.79 0.03
N VAL A 81 3.25 3.50 -0.37
CA VAL A 81 3.43 4.94 -0.15
C VAL A 81 3.83 5.57 -1.47
N LEU A 82 3.14 6.64 -1.87
CA LEU A 82 3.40 7.35 -3.12
C LEU A 82 4.11 8.67 -2.84
N GLY A 83 4.82 9.19 -3.85
CA GLY A 83 5.48 10.48 -3.77
C GLY A 83 4.53 11.68 -3.73
N GLN A 84 3.31 11.50 -4.22
CA GLN A 84 2.28 12.52 -4.25
C GLN A 84 0.88 11.88 -4.18
N GLY A 85 -0.04 12.55 -3.48
CA GLY A 85 -1.41 12.07 -3.33
C GLY A 85 -1.53 10.95 -2.31
N THR A 86 -2.54 10.09 -2.48
CA THR A 86 -2.73 8.87 -1.68
C THR A 86 -2.92 7.67 -2.60
N THR A 87 -2.70 6.47 -2.09
CA THR A 87 -2.88 5.21 -2.85
C THR A 87 -4.24 4.54 -2.55
N GLU A 88 -4.65 3.65 -3.44
CA GLU A 88 -5.76 2.70 -3.23
C GLU A 88 -5.29 1.45 -2.49
N PHE A 89 -6.22 0.64 -1.98
CA PHE A 89 -5.93 -0.57 -1.22
C PHE A 89 -7.08 -1.56 -1.32
N GLU A 90 -6.75 -2.84 -1.36
CA GLU A 90 -7.69 -3.96 -1.26
C GLU A 90 -8.18 -4.18 0.18
N ASP A 91 -7.30 -4.03 1.18
CA ASP A 91 -7.64 -4.22 2.60
C ASP A 91 -7.05 -3.11 3.48
N LEU A 92 -7.93 -2.31 4.11
CA LEU A 92 -7.49 -1.17 4.92
C LEU A 92 -6.83 -1.58 6.23
N TYR A 93 -7.26 -2.70 6.84
CA TYR A 93 -6.73 -3.14 8.13
C TYR A 93 -5.26 -3.53 7.98
N ASP A 94 -4.97 -4.37 6.98
CA ASP A 94 -3.61 -4.78 6.66
C ASP A 94 -2.78 -3.60 6.18
N TYR A 95 -3.34 -2.73 5.33
CA TYR A 95 -2.67 -1.52 4.86
C TYR A 95 -2.22 -0.60 6.01
N LEU A 96 -3.08 -0.33 7.00
CA LEU A 96 -2.72 0.47 8.17
C LEU A 96 -1.67 -0.20 9.05
N ASN A 97 -1.68 -1.53 9.16
CA ASN A 97 -0.65 -2.26 9.89
C ASN A 97 0.70 -2.20 9.17
N SER A 98 0.71 -2.30 7.83
CA SER A 98 1.88 -2.09 6.98
C SER A 98 2.45 -0.67 7.13
N LEU A 99 1.60 0.37 7.11
CA LEU A 99 2.06 1.74 7.35
C LEU A 99 2.66 1.93 8.75
N LYS A 100 2.04 1.36 9.79
CA LYS A 100 2.58 1.39 11.17
C LYS A 100 3.90 0.64 11.29
N LEU A 101 4.07 -0.48 10.58
CA LEU A 101 5.33 -1.22 10.51
C LEU A 101 6.42 -0.36 9.87
N ILE A 102 6.14 0.24 8.71
CA ILE A 102 7.07 1.13 8.01
C ILE A 102 7.44 2.33 8.88
N LEU A 103 6.47 2.94 9.56
CA LEU A 103 6.71 4.06 10.47
C LEU A 103 7.66 3.66 11.61
N LYS A 104 7.52 2.47 12.19
CA LYS A 104 8.43 1.96 13.24
C LYS A 104 9.85 1.73 12.71
N MET A 105 10.01 1.33 11.46
CA MET A 105 11.33 1.16 10.84
C MET A 105 12.09 2.47 10.66
N SER A 106 11.39 3.61 10.69
CA SER A 106 11.98 4.96 10.62
C SER A 106 12.87 5.17 9.38
N PRO A 107 12.37 4.94 8.14
CA PRO A 107 13.11 5.25 6.92
C PRO A 107 13.55 6.72 6.90
N LYS A 108 14.79 6.97 6.46
CA LYS A 108 15.29 8.32 6.18
C LYS A 108 14.77 8.87 4.86
N ARG A 109 14.44 7.98 3.93
CA ARG A 109 13.90 8.31 2.60
C ARG A 109 12.99 7.19 2.10
N ILE A 110 11.97 7.55 1.33
CA ILE A 110 11.15 6.57 0.60
C ILE A 110 11.27 6.84 -0.91
N TYR A 111 11.56 5.78 -1.66
CA TYR A 111 11.55 5.72 -3.11
C TYR A 111 10.24 5.04 -3.57
N PRO A 112 9.21 5.82 -3.94
CA PRO A 112 7.91 5.26 -4.29
C PRO A 112 7.89 4.65 -5.71
N GLY A 113 6.91 3.79 -5.98
CA GLY A 113 6.62 3.31 -7.33
C GLY A 113 6.15 4.43 -8.25
N HIS A 114 5.46 5.42 -7.68
CA HIS A 114 4.95 6.59 -8.41
C HIS A 114 5.18 7.90 -7.67
N GLY A 115 5.44 8.96 -8.44
CA GLY A 115 5.66 10.31 -7.93
C GLY A 115 7.12 10.57 -7.51
N PRO A 116 7.39 11.76 -6.91
CA PRO A 116 8.73 12.13 -6.49
C PRO A 116 9.22 11.34 -5.27
N VAL A 117 10.53 11.38 -5.03
CA VAL A 117 11.13 10.85 -3.79
C VAL A 117 10.52 11.55 -2.57
N VAL A 118 10.22 10.77 -1.54
CA VAL A 118 9.73 11.28 -0.25
C VAL A 118 10.91 11.50 0.69
N GLU A 119 11.29 12.76 0.87
CA GLU A 119 12.40 13.17 1.75
C GLU A 119 11.98 13.33 3.22
N ASN A 120 10.67 13.42 3.51
CA ASN A 120 10.13 13.42 4.88
C ASN A 120 9.19 12.21 5.11
N PRO A 121 9.74 10.98 5.25
CA PRO A 121 8.93 9.77 5.40
C PRO A 121 7.99 9.79 6.60
N GLN A 122 8.50 10.20 7.78
CA GLN A 122 7.71 10.22 9.01
C GLN A 122 6.42 11.03 8.84
N GLN A 123 6.55 12.28 8.38
CA GLN A 123 5.40 13.16 8.17
C GLN A 123 4.42 12.57 7.15
N THR A 124 4.93 11.97 6.07
CA THR A 124 4.11 11.37 5.01
C THR A 124 3.31 10.18 5.52
N LEU A 125 3.96 9.28 6.27
CA LEU A 125 3.33 8.10 6.87
C LEU A 125 2.28 8.48 7.93
N GLU A 126 2.61 9.43 8.80
CA GLU A 126 1.67 9.97 9.79
C GLU A 126 0.46 10.62 9.11
N HIS A 127 0.66 11.37 8.03
CA HIS A 127 -0.42 11.93 7.23
C HIS A 127 -1.31 10.85 6.64
N TYR A 128 -0.73 9.81 6.03
CA TYR A 128 -1.48 8.69 5.47
C TYR A 128 -2.35 7.99 6.54
N ILE A 129 -1.76 7.66 7.70
CA ILE A 129 -2.47 7.01 8.81
C ILE A 129 -3.60 7.92 9.32
N SER A 130 -3.29 9.18 9.59
CA SER A 130 -4.26 10.15 10.11
C SER A 130 -5.43 10.38 9.14
N HIS A 131 -5.15 10.49 7.84
CA HIS A 131 -6.15 10.67 6.81
C HIS A 131 -7.16 9.52 6.77
N ARG A 132 -6.71 8.27 6.89
CA ARG A 132 -7.61 7.09 6.94
C ARG A 132 -8.38 7.01 8.27
N GLN A 133 -7.75 7.34 9.39
CA GLN A 133 -8.43 7.40 10.69
C GLN A 133 -9.52 8.48 10.73
N GLN A 134 -9.29 9.63 10.10
CA GLN A 134 -10.30 10.68 9.98
C GLN A 134 -11.54 10.17 9.24
N ARG A 135 -11.35 9.40 8.16
CA ARG A 135 -12.46 8.79 7.42
C ARG A 135 -13.20 7.73 8.26
N ASN A 136 -12.49 6.89 9.01
CA ASN A 136 -13.11 5.96 9.97
C ASN A 136 -14.03 6.70 10.96
N ASN A 137 -13.55 7.80 11.54
CA ASN A 137 -14.32 8.58 12.51
C ASN A 137 -15.59 9.16 11.88
N GLN A 138 -15.50 9.72 10.67
CA GLN A 138 -16.68 10.23 9.94
C GLN A 138 -17.73 9.15 9.70
N ILE A 139 -17.31 7.94 9.33
CA ILE A 139 -18.22 6.80 9.10
C ILE A 139 -18.88 6.37 10.42
N LEU A 140 -18.10 6.24 11.50
CA LEU A 140 -18.63 5.89 12.82
C LEU A 140 -19.60 6.95 13.34
N ASP A 141 -19.32 8.23 13.11
CA ASP A 141 -20.19 9.32 13.53
C ASP A 141 -21.49 9.36 12.73
N ALA A 142 -21.45 9.05 11.42
CA ALA A 142 -22.66 8.89 10.61
C ALA A 142 -23.53 7.72 11.10
N LEU A 143 -22.92 6.57 11.40
CA LEU A 143 -23.63 5.40 11.92
C LEU A 143 -24.28 5.66 13.28
N LYS A 144 -23.59 6.34 14.20
CA LYS A 144 -24.11 6.70 15.54
C LYS A 144 -25.33 7.62 15.49
N GLN A 145 -25.49 8.39 14.41
CA GLN A 145 -26.62 9.31 14.24
C GLN A 145 -27.84 8.63 13.61
N SER A 146 -27.70 7.40 13.09
CA SER A 146 -28.82 6.63 12.56
C SER A 146 -29.44 5.72 13.61
N ASN A 147 -30.77 5.62 13.62
CA ASN A 147 -31.51 4.69 14.47
C ASN A 147 -31.72 3.31 13.81
N ASP A 148 -31.76 3.26 12.48
CA ASP A 148 -32.14 2.07 11.70
C ASP A 148 -30.94 1.44 10.95
N GLY A 149 -29.72 1.93 11.20
CA GLY A 149 -28.52 1.60 10.42
C GLY A 149 -28.37 2.45 9.17
N LEU A 150 -27.29 2.25 8.41
CA LEU A 150 -27.05 2.90 7.12
C LEU A 150 -26.37 1.91 6.18
N ASP A 151 -26.74 1.92 4.91
CA ASP A 151 -26.02 1.20 3.86
C ASP A 151 -24.78 1.99 3.37
N PRO A 152 -23.83 1.35 2.65
CA PRO A 152 -22.63 2.03 2.16
C PRO A 152 -22.90 3.24 1.25
N ASN A 153 -23.98 3.24 0.45
CA ASN A 153 -24.33 4.38 -0.40
C ASN A 153 -24.85 5.55 0.42
N GLU A 154 -25.65 5.29 1.45
CA GLU A 154 -26.15 6.31 2.39
C GLU A 154 -24.99 6.95 3.16
N ILE A 155 -24.08 6.13 3.70
CA ILE A 155 -22.86 6.60 4.36
C ILE A 155 -22.03 7.44 3.39
N THR A 156 -21.85 6.99 2.16
CA THR A 156 -21.09 7.72 1.14
C THR A 156 -21.66 9.12 0.91
N LYS A 157 -22.99 9.27 0.79
CA LYS A 157 -23.65 10.57 0.60
C LYS A 157 -23.46 11.51 1.80
N ILE A 158 -23.41 10.97 3.02
CA ILE A 158 -23.19 11.75 4.25
C ILE A 158 -21.72 12.19 4.36
N VAL A 159 -20.80 11.28 4.05
CA VAL A 159 -19.36 11.43 4.29
C VAL A 159 -18.64 12.17 3.14
N TYR A 160 -19.22 12.16 1.94
CA TYR A 160 -18.69 12.82 0.73
C TYR A 160 -19.71 13.82 0.16
N THR A 161 -19.78 15.03 0.75
CA THR A 161 -20.82 16.05 0.44
C THR A 161 -20.70 16.69 -0.95
N ASP A 162 -19.49 16.81 -1.51
CA ASP A 162 -19.21 17.54 -2.74
C ASP A 162 -18.52 16.68 -3.81
N LEU A 163 -18.92 15.41 -3.90
CA LEU A 163 -18.29 14.43 -4.77
C LEU A 163 -18.83 14.52 -6.22
N PRO A 164 -17.95 14.66 -7.24
CA PRO A 164 -18.36 14.52 -8.63
C PRO A 164 -19.04 13.17 -8.89
N GLU A 165 -20.10 13.17 -9.71
CA GLU A 165 -20.95 11.97 -9.94
C GLU A 165 -20.14 10.74 -10.39
N GLY A 166 -19.14 10.95 -11.25
CA GLY A 166 -18.27 9.87 -11.74
C GLY A 166 -17.38 9.22 -10.68
N LEU A 167 -17.22 9.84 -9.50
CA LEU A 167 -16.39 9.33 -8.40
C LEU A 167 -17.21 8.62 -7.31
N PHE A 168 -18.55 8.62 -7.39
CA PHE A 168 -19.41 8.05 -6.36
C PHE A 168 -19.12 6.57 -6.08
N HIS A 169 -18.90 5.78 -7.13
CA HIS A 169 -18.64 4.35 -7.00
C HIS A 169 -17.29 4.07 -6.31
N ALA A 170 -16.26 4.86 -6.63
CA ALA A 170 -14.96 4.76 -5.98
C ALA A 170 -15.04 5.15 -4.49
N ALA A 171 -15.78 6.21 -4.17
CA ALA A 171 -16.00 6.62 -2.78
C ALA A 171 -16.80 5.57 -1.98
N CYS A 172 -17.83 4.98 -2.59
CA CYS A 172 -18.61 3.90 -1.98
C CYS A 172 -17.76 2.65 -1.75
N HIS A 173 -16.91 2.27 -2.72
CA HIS A 173 -15.93 1.20 -2.53
C HIS A 173 -14.97 1.51 -1.37
N ASN A 174 -14.47 2.73 -1.26
CA ASN A 174 -13.65 3.15 -0.14
C ASN A 174 -14.41 3.01 1.20
N VAL A 175 -15.68 3.45 1.29
CA VAL A 175 -16.53 3.25 2.48
C VAL A 175 -16.65 1.76 2.84
N CYS A 176 -16.84 0.88 1.86
CA CYS A 176 -16.87 -0.57 2.09
C CYS A 176 -15.59 -1.08 2.75
N ASN A 177 -14.41 -0.67 2.25
CA ASN A 177 -13.13 -1.09 2.82
C ASN A 177 -12.96 -0.57 4.27
N HIS A 178 -13.44 0.65 4.55
CA HIS A 178 -13.48 1.17 5.91
C HIS A 178 -14.42 0.37 6.83
N LEU A 179 -15.62 0.02 6.37
CA LEU A 179 -16.57 -0.81 7.14
C LEU A 179 -16.03 -2.21 7.42
N GLN A 180 -15.38 -2.85 6.45
CA GLN A 180 -14.74 -4.16 6.63
C GLN A 180 -13.64 -4.11 7.70
N MET A 181 -12.81 -3.06 7.69
CA MET A 181 -11.82 -2.86 8.76
C MET A 181 -12.51 -2.70 10.13
N LEU A 182 -13.52 -1.84 10.23
CA LEU A 182 -14.23 -1.60 11.48
C LEU A 182 -14.92 -2.87 12.02
N GLU A 183 -15.42 -3.73 11.12
CA GLU A 183 -15.96 -5.05 11.47
C GLU A 183 -14.87 -5.98 12.01
N LYS A 184 -13.69 -6.03 11.37
CA LYS A 184 -12.51 -6.77 11.90
C LYS A 184 -12.11 -6.31 13.30
N GLU A 185 -12.27 -5.02 13.59
CA GLU A 185 -12.00 -4.43 14.91
C GLU A 185 -13.18 -4.57 15.90
N ASN A 186 -14.28 -5.22 15.51
CA ASN A 186 -15.52 -5.36 16.30
C ASN A 186 -16.16 -4.02 16.72
N LEU A 187 -15.96 -2.97 15.92
CA LEU A 187 -16.54 -1.64 16.16
C LEU A 187 -17.91 -1.45 15.50
N VAL A 188 -18.20 -2.25 14.48
CA VAL A 188 -19.49 -2.31 13.77
C VAL A 188 -19.86 -3.77 13.50
N CYS A 189 -21.14 -4.03 13.25
CA CYS A 189 -21.62 -5.35 12.80
C CYS A 189 -22.55 -5.20 11.60
N LYS A 190 -22.64 -6.25 10.77
CA LYS A 190 -23.65 -6.37 9.72
C LYS A 190 -24.96 -6.88 10.33
N PHE A 191 -26.08 -6.32 9.88
CA PHE A 191 -27.41 -6.82 10.17
C PHE A 191 -27.90 -7.70 9.02
#